data_AF-A0A5N6LKZ3-F1
#
_entry.id   AF-A0A5N6LKZ3-F1
#
_cell.length_a   1.000
_cell.length_b   1.000
_cell.length_c   1.000
_cell.angle_alpha   90.00
_cell.angle_beta   90.00
_cell.angle_gamma   90.00
#
_symmetry.space_group_name_H-M   'P 1'
#
loop_
_entity.id
_entity.type
_entity.pdbx_description
1 polymer ?
#
loop_
_entity_poly.entity_id
_entity_poly.type
_entity_poly.pdbx_seq_one_letter_code
_entity_poly.pdbx_strand_id
1 'polypeptide(L)'
;MLAKWWWKLKTEKGRLWTRIIWSFHHNSSSWCYIPVSVSMPGVWKSIGKIGKDLLKCNVDLTKLISGKVGKGDQVRFWIDKWLGNDSFDKLFPSLFNKEVSKSCTIKERYNIVGRNIIWEWSWNVSNFNPQEQMELNNLSQLLLQANITNEEDAWRWEDPPNFSFSVNCIKRLCQKQSDRVWEERMDTNL
;
A
#
# COMPACT_ATOMS: atom_id res chain seq x y z
N MET A 1 -15.12 -12.26 7.81
CA MET A 1 -13.68 -12.24 7.48
C MET A 1 -13.05 -10.93 7.92
N LEU A 2 -11.89 -10.99 8.57
CA LEU A 2 -11.22 -9.85 9.19
C LEU A 2 -10.61 -8.86 8.18
N ALA A 3 -10.32 -9.31 6.95
CA ALA A 3 -9.77 -8.47 5.89
C ALA A 3 -10.65 -7.27 5.49
N LYS A 4 -11.97 -7.31 5.76
CA LYS A 4 -12.84 -6.13 5.60
C LYS A 4 -12.36 -4.94 6.43
N TRP A 5 -11.72 -5.19 7.57
CA TRP A 5 -11.22 -4.12 8.44
C TRP A 5 -9.97 -3.45 7.88
N TRP A 6 -9.17 -4.13 7.05
CA TRP A 6 -8.09 -3.48 6.30
C TRP A 6 -8.66 -2.47 5.31
N TRP A 7 -9.67 -2.90 4.54
CA TRP A 7 -10.39 -2.02 3.61
C TRP A 7 -11.00 -0.81 4.34
N LYS A 8 -11.78 -1.06 5.40
CA LYS A 8 -12.40 0.00 6.19
C LYS A 8 -11.39 0.99 6.78
N LEU A 9 -10.23 0.51 7.22
CA LEU A 9 -9.19 1.40 7.79
C LEU A 9 -8.70 2.42 6.75
N LYS A 10 -8.65 2.02 5.48
CA LYS A 10 -8.26 2.88 4.37
C LYS A 10 -9.38 3.83 3.96
N THR A 11 -10.59 3.33 3.76
CA THR A 11 -11.73 4.12 3.25
C THR A 11 -12.36 5.03 4.30
N GLU A 12 -12.26 4.70 5.59
CA GLU A 12 -12.89 5.47 6.68
C GLU A 12 -11.87 6.32 7.45
N LYS A 13 -10.85 6.85 6.74
CA LYS A 13 -9.82 7.71 7.35
C LYS A 13 -10.49 8.87 8.09
N GLY A 14 -10.01 9.15 9.31
CA GLY A 14 -10.52 10.25 10.15
C GLY A 14 -11.69 9.88 11.07
N ARG A 15 -12.35 8.73 10.89
CA ARG A 15 -13.36 8.25 11.86
C ARG A 15 -12.70 7.97 13.22
N LEU A 16 -13.45 8.17 14.31
CA LEU A 16 -12.95 8.01 15.68
C LEU A 16 -12.23 6.67 15.90
N TRP A 17 -12.82 5.56 15.45
CA TRP A 17 -12.21 4.24 15.59
C TRP A 17 -10.87 4.12 14.85
N THR A 18 -10.74 4.70 13.65
CA THR A 18 -9.46 4.70 12.92
C THR A 18 -8.40 5.49 13.69
N ARG A 19 -8.78 6.64 14.25
CA ARG A 19 -7.89 7.47 15.07
C ARG A 19 -7.41 6.71 16.30
N ILE A 20 -8.31 6.05 17.03
CA ILE A 20 -7.98 5.21 18.19
C ILE A 20 -6.98 4.12 17.79
N ILE A 21 -7.24 3.40 16.70
CA ILE A 21 -6.35 2.36 16.21
C ILE A 21 -4.95 2.92 15.92
N TRP A 22 -4.86 4.04 15.19
CA TRP A 22 -3.57 4.69 14.93
C TRP A 22 -2.91 5.14 16.23
N SER A 23 -3.63 5.73 17.19
CA SER A 23 -3.04 6.18 18.45
C SER A 23 -2.46 5.06 19.32
N PHE A 24 -3.10 3.88 19.38
CA PHE A 24 -2.65 2.79 20.24
C PHE A 24 -1.71 1.80 19.53
N HIS A 25 -1.93 1.56 18.24
CA HIS A 25 -1.21 0.50 17.52
C HIS A 25 -0.13 1.03 16.57
N HIS A 26 -0.11 2.32 16.26
CA HIS A 26 0.98 2.88 15.48
C HIS A 26 2.21 3.06 16.37
N ASN A 27 3.32 2.50 15.92
CA ASN A 27 4.63 2.86 16.42
C ASN A 27 5.32 3.66 15.32
N SER A 28 5.80 4.86 15.64
CA SER A 28 6.51 5.75 14.71
C SER A 28 7.73 5.10 14.06
N SER A 29 8.31 4.07 14.71
CA SER A 29 9.42 3.29 14.17
C SER A 29 9.00 2.18 13.20
N SER A 30 7.69 1.92 13.07
CA SER A 30 7.13 0.85 12.24
C SER A 30 6.40 1.41 11.01
N TRP A 31 7.07 1.36 9.86
CA TRP A 31 6.57 1.84 8.57
C TRP A 31 5.60 0.85 7.92
N CYS A 32 4.59 0.44 8.67
CA CYS A 32 3.72 -0.67 8.32
C CYS A 32 2.48 -0.24 7.49
N TYR A 33 2.03 -1.13 6.62
CA TYR A 33 0.80 -0.93 5.83
C TYR A 33 -0.44 -0.77 6.72
N ILE A 34 -0.54 -1.58 7.78
CA ILE A 34 -1.54 -1.48 8.86
C ILE A 34 -0.82 -1.34 10.20
N PRO A 35 -1.21 -0.38 11.07
CA PRO A 35 -0.62 -0.23 12.40
C PRO A 35 -0.95 -1.43 13.28
N VAL A 36 0.07 -2.13 13.78
CA VAL A 36 -0.11 -3.26 14.70
C VAL A 36 0.95 -3.19 15.79
N SER A 37 0.52 -2.88 17.01
CA SER A 37 1.39 -2.97 18.18
C SER A 37 1.67 -4.43 18.55
N VAL A 38 2.95 -4.74 18.77
CA VAL A 38 3.40 -6.08 19.17
C VAL A 38 3.05 -6.34 20.64
N SER A 39 3.08 -5.31 21.49
CA SER A 39 2.83 -5.41 22.93
C SER A 39 1.35 -5.46 23.29
N MET A 40 0.46 -4.95 22.44
CA MET A 40 -0.98 -4.92 22.73
C MET A 40 -1.70 -6.15 22.17
N PRO A 41 -2.18 -7.09 23.03
CA PRO A 41 -3.05 -8.17 22.58
C PRO A 41 -4.45 -7.63 22.21
N GLY A 42 -5.22 -8.42 21.46
CA GLY A 42 -6.62 -8.12 21.18
C GLY A 42 -7.05 -8.32 19.73
N VAL A 43 -8.33 -8.02 19.46
CA VAL A 43 -8.98 -8.24 18.16
C VAL A 43 -8.24 -7.53 17.02
N TRP A 44 -7.74 -6.32 17.25
CA TRP A 44 -7.00 -5.58 16.23
C TRP A 44 -5.69 -6.26 15.83
N LYS A 45 -4.96 -6.86 16.78
CA LYS A 45 -3.75 -7.63 16.47
C LYS A 45 -4.06 -8.83 15.58
N SER A 46 -5.19 -9.51 15.81
CA SER A 46 -5.67 -10.59 14.93
C SER A 46 -6.07 -10.07 13.55
N ILE A 47 -6.75 -8.91 13.47
CA ILE A 47 -7.07 -8.25 12.20
C ILE A 47 -5.80 -7.91 11.43
N GLY A 48 -4.79 -7.32 12.09
CA GLY A 48 -3.52 -6.97 11.46
C GLY A 48 -2.73 -8.19 10.98
N LYS A 49 -2.89 -9.35 11.60
CA LYS A 49 -2.22 -10.60 11.18
C LYS A 49 -2.87 -11.26 9.96
N ILE A 50 -4.15 -10.98 9.67
CA ILE A 50 -4.87 -11.66 8.57
C ILE A 50 -4.18 -11.49 7.21
N GLY A 51 -3.48 -10.37 6.98
CA GLY A 51 -2.72 -10.17 5.75
C GLY A 51 -1.62 -11.21 5.57
N LYS A 52 -0.91 -11.59 6.65
CA LYS A 52 0.10 -12.65 6.60
C LYS A 52 -0.53 -14.02 6.35
N ASP A 53 -1.69 -14.29 6.93
CA ASP A 53 -2.38 -15.56 6.72
C ASP A 53 -2.93 -15.69 5.30
N LEU A 54 -3.49 -14.61 4.75
CA LEU A 54 -3.94 -14.57 3.36
C LEU A 54 -2.78 -14.65 2.37
N LEU A 55 -1.61 -14.10 2.72
CA LEU A 55 -0.40 -14.23 1.90
C LEU A 55 0.05 -15.71 1.78
N LYS A 56 -0.15 -16.55 2.81
CA LYS A 56 0.09 -18.01 2.72
C LYS A 56 -0.81 -18.68 1.69
N CYS A 57 -1.99 -18.10 1.42
CA CYS A 57 -2.90 -18.52 0.35
C CYS A 57 -2.65 -17.76 -0.96
N ASN A 58 -1.48 -17.11 -1.11
CA ASN A 58 -1.11 -16.32 -2.29
C ASN A 58 -2.10 -15.15 -2.59
N VAL A 59 -2.69 -14.59 -1.54
CA VAL A 59 -3.59 -13.42 -1.60
C VAL A 59 -2.91 -12.26 -0.86
N ASP A 60 -2.27 -11.37 -1.60
CA ASP A 60 -1.62 -10.18 -1.04
C ASP A 60 -2.60 -9.01 -0.95
N LEU A 61 -3.10 -8.74 0.26
CA LEU A 61 -4.00 -7.60 0.52
C LEU A 61 -3.37 -6.25 0.16
N THR A 62 -2.04 -6.09 0.24
CA THR A 62 -1.38 -4.82 -0.07
C THR A 62 -1.42 -4.50 -1.56
N LYS A 63 -1.49 -5.52 -2.42
CA LYS A 63 -1.65 -5.38 -3.88
C LYS A 63 -3.08 -5.16 -4.32
N LEU A 64 -4.03 -5.66 -3.52
CA LEU A 64 -5.47 -5.60 -3.78
C LEU A 64 -6.11 -4.27 -3.35
N ILE A 65 -5.44 -3.47 -2.52
CA ILE A 65 -5.96 -2.18 -2.06
C ILE A 65 -5.07 -1.08 -2.62
N SER A 66 -5.60 -0.33 -3.58
CA SER A 66 -4.90 0.78 -4.22
C SER A 66 -5.53 2.14 -3.90
N GLY A 67 -4.71 3.16 -3.78
CA GLY A 67 -5.14 4.55 -3.69
C GLY A 67 -5.36 5.12 -5.09
N LYS A 68 -6.56 5.62 -5.37
CA LYS A 68 -6.81 6.52 -6.49
C LYS A 68 -6.53 7.94 -6.01
N VAL A 69 -5.43 8.49 -6.50
CA VAL A 69 -4.92 9.79 -6.04
C VAL A 69 -5.78 10.93 -6.58
N GLY A 70 -6.27 11.76 -5.66
CA GLY A 70 -6.83 13.08 -5.93
C GLY A 70 -5.78 14.12 -5.54
N LYS A 71 -6.00 14.83 -4.43
CA LYS A 71 -5.04 15.78 -3.83
C LYS A 71 -3.88 15.13 -3.09
N GLY A 72 -3.97 13.84 -2.73
CA GLY A 72 -2.87 13.06 -2.16
C GLY A 72 -2.62 13.23 -0.66
N ASP A 73 -3.58 13.75 0.11
CA ASP A 73 -3.45 13.94 1.58
C ASP A 73 -3.86 12.69 2.38
N GLN A 74 -4.43 11.68 1.72
CA GLN A 74 -4.82 10.43 2.35
C GLN A 74 -3.85 9.29 2.07
N VAL A 75 -3.36 9.20 0.84
CA VAL A 75 -2.51 8.13 0.33
C VAL A 75 -1.04 8.37 0.72
N ARG A 76 -0.39 7.36 1.30
CA ARG A 76 1.04 7.43 1.65
C ARG A 76 1.90 7.12 0.44
N PHE A 77 2.88 7.98 0.16
CA PHE A 77 3.68 7.93 -1.07
C PHE A 77 4.43 6.60 -1.22
N TRP A 78 5.11 6.16 -0.15
CA TRP A 78 5.97 4.97 -0.18
C TRP A 78 5.22 3.66 0.08
N ILE A 79 4.31 3.68 1.07
CA ILE A 79 3.75 2.47 1.67
C ILE A 79 2.48 1.99 0.95
N ASP A 80 1.70 2.92 0.40
CA ASP A 80 0.44 2.57 -0.25
C ASP A 80 0.68 2.35 -1.75
N LYS A 81 0.00 1.34 -2.33
CA LYS A 81 0.01 1.16 -3.78
C LYS A 81 -0.92 2.21 -4.39
N TRP A 82 -0.41 3.06 -5.26
CA TRP A 82 -1.22 4.09 -5.93
C TRP A 82 -0.82 4.34 -7.39
N LEU A 83 0.38 3.90 -7.77
CA LEU A 83 0.88 3.96 -9.13
C LEU A 83 1.74 2.73 -9.42
N GLY A 84 1.64 2.20 -10.63
CA GLY A 84 2.33 0.97 -11.02
C GLY A 84 1.75 -0.28 -10.36
N ASN A 85 2.59 -1.32 -10.27
CA ASN A 85 2.13 -2.68 -9.91
C ASN A 85 2.18 -2.97 -8.40
N ASP A 86 2.98 -2.22 -7.63
CA ASP A 86 3.16 -2.41 -6.18
C ASP A 86 3.49 -1.08 -5.49
N SER A 87 3.62 -1.08 -4.16
CA SER A 87 4.04 0.08 -3.37
C SER A 87 5.51 0.44 -3.64
N PHE A 88 5.84 1.73 -3.55
CA PHE A 88 7.18 2.22 -3.90
C PHE A 88 8.27 1.78 -2.94
N ASP A 89 7.96 1.44 -1.69
CA ASP A 89 8.92 0.84 -0.76
C ASP A 89 9.46 -0.52 -1.25
N LYS A 90 8.63 -1.27 -1.99
CA LYS A 90 9.02 -2.56 -2.59
C LYS A 90 9.67 -2.39 -3.96
N LEU A 91 9.22 -1.42 -4.76
CA LEU A 91 9.78 -1.16 -6.09
C LEU A 91 11.13 -0.44 -6.03
N PHE A 92 11.33 0.43 -5.04
CA PHE A 92 12.51 1.29 -4.88
C PHE A 92 13.03 1.24 -3.44
N PRO A 93 13.48 0.05 -2.97
CA PRO A 93 13.85 -0.14 -1.57
C PRO A 93 15.07 0.67 -1.15
N SER A 94 16.00 0.95 -2.07
CA SER A 94 17.21 1.72 -1.77
C SER A 94 16.86 3.19 -1.54
N LEU A 95 15.96 3.75 -2.37
CA LEU A 95 15.42 5.08 -2.15
C LEU A 95 14.60 5.16 -0.87
N PHE A 96 13.69 4.21 -0.63
CA PHE A 96 12.89 4.19 0.59
C PHE A 96 13.75 4.20 1.86
N ASN A 97 14.91 3.54 1.85
CA ASN A 97 15.84 3.57 2.98
C ASN A 97 16.46 4.94 3.25
N LYS A 98 16.61 5.80 2.23
CA LYS A 98 17.09 7.18 2.38
C LYS A 98 16.00 8.16 2.81
N GLU A 99 14.73 7.82 2.62
CA GLU A 99 13.62 8.69 2.99
C GLU A 99 13.61 8.91 4.51
N VAL A 100 13.58 10.19 4.90
CA VAL A 100 13.47 10.59 6.30
C VAL A 100 12.06 10.36 6.82
N SER A 101 11.03 10.73 6.04
CA SER A 101 9.62 10.53 6.41
C SER A 101 8.99 9.40 5.58
N LYS A 102 9.21 8.16 6.01
CA LYS A 102 8.74 6.95 5.30
C LYS A 102 7.22 6.81 5.25
N SER A 103 6.51 7.46 6.16
CA SER A 103 5.04 7.50 6.20
C SER A 103 4.45 8.76 5.56
N CYS A 104 5.23 9.53 4.79
CA CYS A 104 4.75 10.73 4.12
C CYS A 104 3.58 10.43 3.17
N THR A 105 2.71 11.42 3.04
CA THR A 105 1.63 11.46 2.07
C THR A 105 2.14 11.95 0.73
N ILE A 106 1.41 11.68 -0.35
CA ILE A 106 1.75 12.19 -1.68
C ILE A 106 1.76 13.72 -1.66
N LYS A 107 0.82 14.35 -0.94
CA LYS A 107 0.72 15.81 -0.80
C LYS A 107 1.98 16.47 -0.23
N GLU A 108 2.74 15.76 0.59
CA GLU A 108 4.00 16.24 1.18
C GLU A 108 5.20 16.06 0.25
N ARG A 109 5.02 15.47 -0.94
CA ARG A 109 6.10 15.15 -1.89
C ARG A 109 5.94 15.85 -3.23
N TYR A 110 4.92 16.67 -3.43
CA TYR A 110 4.80 17.46 -4.65
C TYR A 110 4.40 18.91 -4.38
N ASN A 111 4.88 19.79 -5.23
CA ASN A 111 4.41 21.17 -5.37
C ASN A 111 3.92 21.42 -6.79
N ILE A 112 2.93 22.29 -6.92
CA ILE A 112 2.39 22.70 -8.23
C ILE A 112 2.95 24.08 -8.53
N VAL A 113 3.80 24.17 -9.56
CA VAL A 113 4.34 25.44 -10.05
C VAL A 113 3.80 25.66 -11.46
N GLY A 114 2.83 26.57 -11.57
CA GLY A 114 2.07 26.76 -12.80
C GLY A 114 1.22 25.53 -13.14
N ARG A 115 1.55 24.86 -14.26
CA ARG A 115 0.89 23.61 -14.69
C ARG A 115 1.72 22.36 -14.41
N ASN A 116 2.90 22.51 -13.83
CA ASN A 116 3.85 21.42 -13.65
C ASN A 116 3.84 20.93 -12.20
N ILE A 117 3.90 19.61 -12.05
CA ILE A 117 4.11 18.93 -10.77
C ILE A 117 5.61 18.80 -10.56
N ILE A 118 6.12 19.37 -9.48
CA ILE A 118 7.51 19.26 -9.05
C ILE A 118 7.54 18.34 -7.85
N TRP A 119 8.25 17.22 -7.97
CA TRP A 119 8.42 16.28 -6.87
C TRP A 119 9.58 16.72 -5.96
N GLU A 120 9.31 16.77 -4.66
CA GLU A 120 10.25 17.14 -3.62
C GLU A 120 10.54 15.95 -2.71
N TRP A 121 11.81 15.78 -2.37
CA TRP A 121 12.29 14.63 -1.64
C TRP A 121 12.90 15.04 -0.30
N SER A 122 12.72 14.21 0.72
CA SER A 122 13.37 14.40 2.02
C SER A 122 14.40 13.29 2.26
N TRP A 123 15.49 13.32 1.48
CA TRP A 123 16.58 12.35 1.59
C TRP A 123 17.55 12.71 2.72
N ASN A 124 18.02 11.70 3.45
CA ASN A 124 19.02 11.85 4.49
C ASN A 124 20.45 12.11 3.97
N VAL A 125 20.70 11.84 2.68
CA VAL A 125 22.02 11.95 2.04
C VAL A 125 21.83 12.42 0.60
N SER A 126 22.70 13.33 0.13
CA SER A 126 22.67 13.90 -1.22
C SER A 126 23.38 13.06 -2.29
N ASN A 127 24.20 12.08 -1.87
CA ASN A 127 24.97 11.22 -2.76
C ASN A 127 24.21 9.93 -3.05
N PHE A 128 23.98 9.67 -4.34
CA PHE A 128 23.38 8.45 -4.87
C PHE A 128 24.46 7.56 -5.49
N ASN A 129 24.44 6.28 -5.16
CA ASN A 129 25.21 5.28 -5.90
C ASN A 129 24.51 4.93 -7.24
N PRO A 130 25.17 4.21 -8.17
CA PRO A 130 24.57 3.90 -9.48
C PRO A 130 23.23 3.16 -9.42
N GLN A 131 23.03 2.27 -8.43
CA GLN A 131 21.77 1.56 -8.24
C GLN A 131 20.66 2.51 -7.80
N GLU A 132 20.94 3.38 -6.83
CA GLU A 132 19.97 4.35 -6.32
C GLU A 132 19.61 5.39 -7.40
N GLN A 133 20.58 5.78 -8.24
CA GLN A 133 20.33 6.65 -9.38
C GLN A 133 19.41 5.98 -10.42
N MET A 134 19.59 4.68 -10.66
CA MET A 134 18.71 3.90 -11.53
C MET A 134 17.28 3.80 -10.95
N GLU A 135 17.15 3.52 -9.64
CA GLU A 135 15.85 3.55 -8.96
C GLU A 135 15.19 4.93 -9.09
N LEU A 136 15.95 6.02 -8.92
CA LEU A 136 15.44 7.39 -9.01
C LEU A 136 14.95 7.73 -10.41
N ASN A 137 15.69 7.31 -11.43
CA ASN A 137 15.30 7.47 -12.82
C ASN A 137 13.99 6.71 -13.11
N ASN A 138 13.88 5.46 -12.66
CA ASN A 138 12.68 4.64 -12.85
C ASN A 138 11.46 5.21 -12.11
N LEU A 139 11.66 5.67 -10.85
CA LEU A 139 10.63 6.36 -10.08
C LEU A 139 10.16 7.62 -10.81
N SER A 140 11.09 8.44 -11.30
CA SER A 140 10.76 9.66 -12.04
C SER A 140 9.94 9.37 -13.29
N GLN A 141 10.28 8.32 -14.06
CA GLN A 141 9.52 7.89 -15.23
C GLN A 141 8.11 7.41 -14.88
N LEU A 142 7.96 6.68 -13.78
CA LEU A 142 6.63 6.29 -13.30
C LEU A 142 5.79 7.52 -12.93
N LEU A 143 6.38 8.47 -12.20
CA LEU A 143 5.67 9.66 -11.71
C LEU A 143 5.17 10.58 -12.83
N LEU A 144 5.71 10.49 -14.04
CA LEU A 144 5.14 11.18 -15.21
C LEU A 144 3.71 10.72 -15.53
N GLN A 145 3.33 9.52 -15.09
CA GLN A 145 1.99 8.95 -15.27
C GLN A 145 1.04 9.34 -14.12
N ALA A 146 1.55 9.99 -13.07
CA ALA A 146 0.74 10.40 -11.93
C ALA A 146 -0.20 11.54 -12.33
N ASN A 147 -1.50 11.35 -12.10
CA ASN A 147 -2.51 12.38 -12.30
C ASN A 147 -2.97 12.92 -10.95
N ILE A 148 -2.43 14.07 -10.55
CA ILE A 148 -2.79 14.76 -9.30
C ILE A 148 -3.89 15.77 -9.61
N THR A 149 -4.98 15.73 -8.84
CA THR A 149 -6.14 16.61 -9.02
C THR A 149 -6.49 17.30 -7.71
N ASN A 150 -7.46 18.22 -7.72
CA ASN A 150 -7.97 18.85 -6.50
C ASN A 150 -9.10 18.05 -5.83
N GLU A 151 -9.44 16.88 -6.37
CA GLU A 151 -10.47 16.00 -5.81
C GLU A 151 -9.97 15.28 -4.55
N GLU A 152 -10.89 14.72 -3.78
CA GLU A 152 -10.56 13.85 -2.66
C GLU A 152 -9.91 12.54 -3.12
N ASP A 153 -8.97 12.04 -2.34
CA ASP A 153 -8.40 10.71 -2.54
C ASP A 153 -9.49 9.64 -2.37
N ALA A 154 -9.42 8.59 -3.18
CA ALA A 154 -10.30 7.43 -3.07
C ALA A 154 -9.47 6.14 -2.97
N TRP A 155 -10.13 5.06 -2.54
CA TRP A 155 -9.52 3.73 -2.50
C TRP A 155 -10.26 2.80 -3.45
N ARG A 156 -9.51 1.93 -4.13
CA ARG A 156 -10.02 0.94 -5.07
C ARG A 156 -9.58 -0.45 -4.65
N TRP A 157 -10.45 -1.43 -4.88
CA TRP A 157 -10.12 -2.82 -4.71
C TRP A 157 -9.71 -3.42 -6.06
N GLU A 158 -8.46 -3.84 -6.20
CA GLU A 158 -7.87 -4.35 -7.45
C GLU A 158 -8.19 -5.85 -7.65
N ASP A 159 -9.47 -6.17 -7.77
CA ASP A 159 -9.95 -7.50 -8.17
C ASP A 159 -11.02 -7.36 -9.27
N PRO A 160 -10.68 -7.68 -10.53
CA PRO A 160 -11.63 -7.68 -11.63
C PRO A 160 -12.83 -8.62 -11.37
N PRO A 161 -14.02 -8.35 -11.95
CA PRO A 161 -14.33 -7.23 -12.85
C PRO A 161 -14.88 -5.98 -12.15
N ASN A 162 -15.39 -6.09 -10.91
CA ASN A 162 -16.19 -5.02 -10.29
C ASN A 162 -15.37 -3.98 -9.53
N PHE A 163 -14.07 -4.21 -9.33
CA PHE A 163 -13.14 -3.30 -8.65
C PHE A 163 -13.62 -2.73 -7.29
N SER A 164 -14.49 -3.49 -6.63
CA SER A 164 -15.17 -3.12 -5.40
C SER A 164 -14.90 -4.17 -4.34
N PHE A 165 -14.66 -3.74 -3.11
CA PHE A 165 -14.48 -4.67 -2.00
C PHE A 165 -15.77 -5.43 -1.68
N SER A 166 -15.68 -6.74 -1.51
CA SER A 166 -16.73 -7.55 -0.86
C SER A 166 -16.10 -8.69 -0.06
N VAL A 167 -16.80 -9.23 0.93
CA VAL A 167 -16.29 -10.42 1.63
C VAL A 167 -16.20 -11.62 0.67
N ASN A 168 -17.08 -11.68 -0.33
CA ASN A 168 -17.10 -12.77 -1.32
C ASN A 168 -15.89 -12.73 -2.26
N CYS A 169 -15.35 -11.56 -2.62
CA CYS A 169 -14.18 -11.50 -3.49
C CYS A 169 -12.95 -12.17 -2.86
N ILE A 170 -12.73 -11.98 -1.56
CA ILE A 170 -11.64 -12.65 -0.84
C ILE A 170 -11.86 -14.16 -0.79
N LYS A 171 -13.08 -14.64 -0.51
CA LYS A 171 -13.36 -16.09 -0.49
C LYS A 171 -13.04 -16.72 -1.84
N ARG A 172 -13.48 -16.07 -2.91
CA ARG A 172 -13.23 -16.48 -4.29
C ARG A 172 -11.75 -16.50 -4.62
N LEU A 173 -10.97 -15.50 -4.20
CA LEU A 173 -9.53 -15.46 -4.43
C LEU A 173 -8.80 -16.62 -3.71
N CYS A 174 -9.17 -16.90 -2.46
CA CYS A 174 -8.63 -18.06 -1.74
C CYS A 174 -8.99 -19.40 -2.42
N GLN A 175 -10.23 -19.55 -2.90
CA GLN A 175 -10.66 -20.76 -3.61
C GLN A 175 -9.88 -20.95 -4.91
N LYS A 176 -9.79 -19.91 -5.75
CA LYS A 176 -9.04 -19.95 -7.01
C LYS A 176 -7.58 -20.36 -6.81
N GLN A 177 -6.95 -19.92 -5.73
CA GLN A 177 -5.56 -20.31 -5.43
C GLN A 177 -5.46 -21.75 -4.95
N SER A 178 -6.43 -22.23 -4.16
CA SER A 178 -6.50 -23.64 -3.80
C SER A 178 -6.62 -24.52 -5.03
N ASP A 179 -7.52 -24.18 -5.96
CA ASP A 179 -7.78 -24.97 -7.16
C ASP A 179 -6.54 -25.04 -8.08
N ARG A 180 -5.84 -23.91 -8.28
CA ARG A 180 -4.57 -23.87 -9.04
C ARG A 180 -3.48 -24.77 -8.45
N VAL A 181 -3.31 -24.75 -7.13
CA VAL A 181 -2.31 -25.61 -6.45
C VAL A 181 -2.65 -27.09 -6.61
N TRP A 182 -3.95 -27.44 -6.67
CA TRP A 182 -4.37 -28.81 -6.94
C TRP A 182 -4.06 -29.24 -8.39
N GLU A 183 -4.30 -28.37 -9.37
CA GLU A 183 -4.00 -28.63 -10.79
C GLU A 183 -2.49 -28.81 -11.03
N GLU A 184 -1.64 -27.90 -10.53
CA GLU A 184 -0.18 -27.97 -10.69
C GLU A 184 0.43 -29.25 -10.07
N ARG A 185 -0.17 -29.77 -9.00
CA ARG A 185 0.23 -31.04 -8.36
C ARG A 185 -0.17 -32.27 -9.16
N MET A 186 -1.23 -32.21 -9.97
CA MET A 186 -1.58 -33.32 -10.84
C MET A 186 -0.66 -33.39 -12.07
N ASP A 187 -0.27 -32.23 -12.60
CA ASP A 187 0.60 -32.16 -13.79
C ASP A 187 2.08 -32.52 -13.51
N THR A 188 2.54 -32.42 -12.25
CA THR A 188 3.92 -32.77 -11.86
C THR A 188 4.11 -34.23 -11.44
N ASN A 189 3.02 -35.01 -11.37
CA ASN A 189 3.05 -36.44 -11.03
C ASN A 189 2.82 -37.36 -12.25
N LEU A 190 2.91 -36.81 -13.46
CA LEU A 190 2.93 -37.50 -14.76
C LEU A 190 4.32 -37.41 -15.38
#